data_AF-A0A434LUQ9-F1
#
_entry.id   AF-A0A434LUQ9-F1
#
_cell.length_a   1.000
_cell.length_b   1.000
_cell.length_c   1.000
_cell.angle_alpha   90.00
_cell.angle_beta   90.00
_cell.angle_gamma   90.00
#
_symmetry.space_group_name_H-M   'P 1'
#
loop_
_entity.id
_entity.type
_entity.pdbx_description
1 polymer ?
#
loop_
_entity_poly.entity_id
_entity_poly.type
_entity_poly.pdbx_seq_one_letter_code
_entity_poly.pdbx_strand_id
1 'polypeptide(L)'
;FKLYDTYGFPLDLTQDALRPRGVSVDLEGFDAAMERQKAEARKSWAGSGDAATETVWFAVREKAGATEFLGYDTEQAEGIVQALVRDGAAVESAVVGETVGVVVNQTPFYGESGGQMGDTGVISGEGFAIDVTDTQKKGDGLFVHFGKVTKGTVKTGEAVELKVDHIRRTRLRSNHSATHLVHEALREVLGTHVAQKGSLVAPERLRFDFSHPKPISAEKLERVEAMANEIVVQNGPVTTRLMSVDDAIAEGAMALFGEKYGDEVRVVSMGTGVAGDKAGKPYSVELCGGTHVGATGDIGLVRLVSEGAVAAGVRRIEALTGEAARKHLDEQDRRLKAVAATLK
;
A
#
# COMPACT_ATOMS: atom_id res chain seq x y z
N PHE A 1 4.86 0.62 -28.74
CA PHE A 1 4.83 1.70 -27.73
C PHE A 1 3.41 2.11 -27.36
N LYS A 2 2.60 2.73 -28.25
CA LYS A 2 1.24 3.22 -27.90
C LYS A 2 0.30 2.17 -27.26
N LEU A 3 0.37 0.91 -27.71
CA LEU A 3 -0.35 -0.20 -27.08
C LEU A 3 -0.01 -0.36 -25.59
N TYR A 4 1.27 -0.24 -25.25
CA TYR A 4 1.78 -0.28 -23.88
C TYR A 4 1.43 1.00 -23.12
N ASP A 5 1.84 2.16 -23.65
CA ASP A 5 1.76 3.43 -22.95
C ASP A 5 0.33 3.97 -22.78
N THR A 6 -0.46 3.94 -23.85
CA THR A 6 -1.82 4.52 -23.85
C THR A 6 -2.89 3.51 -23.43
N TYR A 7 -2.71 2.24 -23.77
CA TYR A 7 -3.73 1.19 -23.58
C TYR A 7 -3.34 0.13 -22.55
N GLY A 8 -2.16 0.24 -21.94
CA GLY A 8 -1.69 -0.68 -20.89
C GLY A 8 -1.46 -2.11 -21.37
N PHE A 9 -1.34 -2.32 -22.68
CA PHE A 9 -1.20 -3.64 -23.30
C PHE A 9 0.29 -4.05 -23.35
N PRO A 10 0.68 -5.14 -22.66
CA PRO A 10 2.08 -5.52 -22.49
C PRO A 10 2.85 -5.80 -23.80
N LEU A 11 4.16 -5.54 -23.80
CA LEU A 11 5.05 -5.74 -24.95
C LEU A 11 5.20 -7.23 -25.29
N ASP A 12 5.37 -8.08 -24.28
CA ASP A 12 5.44 -9.54 -24.36
C ASP A 12 4.16 -10.13 -24.96
N LEU A 13 2.99 -9.68 -24.50
CA LEU A 13 1.70 -10.10 -25.09
C LEU A 13 1.52 -9.60 -26.52
N THR A 14 2.10 -8.44 -26.86
CA THR A 14 2.14 -7.96 -28.26
C THR A 14 3.03 -8.85 -29.11
N GLN A 15 4.20 -9.25 -28.60
CA GLN A 15 5.12 -10.17 -29.28
C GLN A 15 4.49 -11.55 -29.47
N ASP A 16 3.79 -12.07 -28.46
CA ASP A 16 3.11 -13.37 -28.52
C ASP A 16 1.93 -13.37 -29.50
N ALA A 17 1.15 -12.30 -29.55
CA ALA A 17 0.04 -12.16 -30.50
C ALA A 17 0.51 -12.07 -31.97
N LEU A 18 1.72 -11.55 -32.20
CA LEU A 18 2.29 -11.34 -33.53
C LEU A 18 3.14 -12.53 -34.02
N ARG A 19 3.62 -13.38 -33.10
CA ARG A 19 4.44 -14.57 -33.38
C ARG A 19 3.81 -15.53 -34.41
N PRO A 20 2.51 -15.90 -34.34
CA PRO A 20 1.88 -16.77 -35.34
C PRO A 20 1.76 -16.14 -36.73
N ARG A 21 1.87 -14.81 -36.80
CA ARG A 21 1.76 -14.03 -38.05
C ARG A 21 3.13 -13.71 -38.66
N GLY A 22 4.22 -14.17 -38.04
CA GLY A 22 5.59 -13.90 -38.50
C GLY A 22 6.00 -12.43 -38.44
N VAL A 23 5.31 -11.62 -37.63
CA VAL A 23 5.59 -10.19 -37.49
C VAL A 23 6.44 -9.98 -36.23
N SER A 24 7.62 -9.41 -36.38
CA SER A 24 8.48 -9.01 -35.25
C SER A 24 8.09 -7.64 -34.71
N VAL A 25 8.37 -7.42 -33.44
CA VAL A 25 8.22 -6.11 -32.80
C VAL A 25 9.57 -5.38 -32.84
N ASP A 26 9.55 -4.10 -33.20
CA ASP A 26 10.71 -3.21 -33.12
C ASP A 26 10.99 -2.86 -31.64
N LEU A 27 11.92 -3.60 -31.06
CA LEU A 27 12.33 -3.44 -29.66
C LEU A 27 13.15 -2.16 -29.44
N GLU A 28 14.06 -1.84 -30.36
CA GLU A 28 14.87 -0.62 -30.27
C GLU A 28 13.99 0.64 -30.35
N GLY A 29 13.02 0.64 -31.26
CA GLY A 29 12.04 1.73 -31.36
C GLY A 29 11.11 1.83 -30.15
N PHE A 30 10.78 0.69 -29.51
CA PHE A 30 10.02 0.65 -28.26
C PHE A 30 10.83 1.26 -27.10
N ASP A 31 12.07 0.83 -26.91
CA ASP A 31 12.96 1.29 -25.85
C ASP A 31 13.29 2.78 -26.00
N ALA A 32 13.56 3.23 -27.23
CA ALA A 32 13.77 4.65 -27.53
C ALA A 32 12.53 5.52 -27.26
N ALA A 33 11.32 4.97 -27.37
CA ALA A 33 10.08 5.67 -27.02
C ALA A 33 9.84 5.67 -25.50
N MET A 34 10.16 4.58 -24.80
CA MET A 34 10.14 4.50 -23.34
C MET A 34 11.12 5.49 -22.69
N GLU A 35 12.35 5.61 -23.22
CA GLU A 35 13.33 6.57 -22.70
C GLU A 35 12.92 8.02 -22.97
N ARG A 36 12.30 8.31 -24.13
CA ARG A 36 11.72 9.63 -24.40
C ARG A 36 10.59 9.97 -23.43
N GLN A 37 9.69 9.04 -23.16
CA GLN A 37 8.62 9.23 -22.18
C GLN A 37 9.18 9.47 -20.76
N LYS A 38 10.18 8.69 -20.32
CA LYS A 38 10.86 8.93 -19.04
C LYS A 38 11.51 10.30 -18.99
N ALA A 39 12.16 10.73 -20.07
CA ALA A 39 12.76 12.05 -20.15
C ALA A 39 11.70 13.18 -20.13
N GLU A 40 10.55 12.99 -20.77
CA GLU A 40 9.42 13.93 -20.75
C GLU A 40 8.71 13.96 -19.39
N ALA A 41 8.55 12.81 -18.72
CA ALA A 41 8.07 12.72 -17.35
C ALA A 41 9.03 13.45 -16.39
N ARG A 42 10.34 13.28 -16.55
CA ARG A 42 11.35 14.05 -15.78
C ARG A 42 11.31 15.55 -16.07
N LYS A 43 11.05 15.96 -17.32
CA LYS A 43 10.93 17.37 -17.71
C LYS A 43 9.62 18.03 -17.22
N SER A 44 8.51 17.30 -17.21
CA SER A 44 7.25 17.76 -16.63
C SER A 44 7.30 17.82 -15.10
N TRP A 45 8.05 16.92 -14.46
CA TRP A 45 8.36 16.95 -13.03
C TRP A 45 9.23 18.14 -12.62
N ALA A 46 10.13 18.62 -13.49
CA ALA A 46 10.99 19.78 -13.23
C ALA A 46 10.24 21.13 -13.19
N GLY A 47 8.94 21.17 -13.54
CA GLY A 47 8.12 22.37 -13.56
C GLY A 47 7.16 22.54 -12.37
N SER A 48 6.93 21.50 -11.56
CA SER A 48 6.20 21.59 -10.29
C SER A 48 7.20 21.80 -9.15
N GLY A 49 6.89 22.66 -8.18
CA GLY A 49 7.77 22.98 -7.03
C GLY A 49 8.32 21.78 -6.24
N ASP A 50 7.83 20.56 -6.47
CA ASP A 50 8.32 19.29 -5.92
C ASP A 50 9.74 18.88 -6.35
N ALA A 51 10.26 19.36 -7.48
CA ALA A 51 11.61 18.98 -7.95
C ALA A 51 12.74 19.49 -7.02
N ALA A 52 12.59 20.71 -6.47
CA ALA A 52 13.55 21.26 -5.51
C ALA A 52 13.49 20.50 -4.17
N THR A 53 12.28 20.08 -3.75
CA THR A 53 12.03 19.35 -2.51
C THR A 53 12.49 17.89 -2.57
N GLU A 54 12.55 17.25 -3.75
CA GLU A 54 13.16 15.92 -3.91
C GLU A 54 14.70 15.98 -3.80
N THR A 55 15.33 17.07 -4.28
CA THR A 55 16.79 17.20 -4.31
C THR A 55 17.40 17.18 -2.90
N VAL A 56 16.72 17.79 -1.91
CA VAL A 56 17.20 17.78 -0.52
C VAL A 56 17.24 16.36 0.06
N TRP A 57 16.29 15.49 -0.29
CA TRP A 57 16.26 14.12 0.24
C TRP A 57 17.38 13.25 -0.31
N PHE A 58 17.77 13.41 -1.58
CA PHE A 58 18.95 12.73 -2.11
C PHE A 58 20.24 13.17 -1.40
N ALA A 59 20.40 14.47 -1.15
CA ALA A 59 21.56 14.98 -0.41
C ALA A 59 21.57 14.51 1.06
N VAL A 60 20.40 14.40 1.70
CA VAL A 60 20.27 13.80 3.04
C VAL A 60 20.63 12.31 2.98
N ARG A 61 20.13 11.56 1.99
CA ARG A 61 20.39 10.12 1.82
C ARG A 61 21.88 9.82 1.62
N GLU A 62 22.58 10.65 0.87
CA GLU A 62 24.02 10.52 0.63
C GLU A 62 24.83 10.68 1.92
N LYS A 63 24.40 11.60 2.80
CA LYS A 63 25.09 11.88 4.07
C LYS A 63 24.70 10.94 5.20
N ALA A 64 23.40 10.64 5.35
CA ALA A 64 22.84 9.89 6.48
C ALA A 64 22.78 8.38 6.25
N GLY A 65 22.86 7.90 5.00
CA GLY A 65 22.58 6.51 4.67
C GLY A 65 21.08 6.22 4.53
N ALA A 66 20.73 4.96 4.23
CA ALA A 66 19.33 4.52 4.22
C ALA A 66 18.83 4.36 5.66
N THR A 67 17.53 4.56 5.86
CA THR A 67 16.90 4.25 7.14
C THR A 67 16.59 2.76 7.21
N GLU A 68 17.01 2.10 8.29
CA GLU A 68 16.63 0.72 8.58
C GLU A 68 15.16 0.65 9.05
N PHE A 69 14.35 -0.20 8.42
CA PHE A 69 12.94 -0.34 8.75
C PHE A 69 12.72 -1.55 9.67
N LEU A 70 12.23 -1.28 10.88
CA LEU A 70 11.97 -2.27 11.93
C LEU A 70 10.46 -2.59 12.10
N GLY A 71 9.60 -1.90 11.33
CA GLY A 71 8.16 -1.87 11.56
C GLY A 71 7.39 -3.14 11.23
N TYR A 72 8.07 -4.16 10.69
CA TYR A 72 7.51 -5.50 10.54
C TYR A 72 7.41 -6.22 11.90
N ASP A 73 8.37 -6.01 12.79
CA ASP A 73 8.47 -6.74 14.05
C ASP A 73 8.01 -5.93 15.26
N THR A 74 8.17 -4.59 15.22
CA THR A 74 7.86 -3.72 16.36
C THR A 74 7.15 -2.42 15.93
N GLU A 75 6.46 -1.81 16.89
CA GLU A 75 5.84 -0.47 16.78
C GLU A 75 6.55 0.57 17.64
N GLN A 76 7.58 0.16 18.39
CA GLN A 76 8.42 1.00 19.23
C GLN A 76 9.90 0.67 18.97
N ALA A 77 10.73 1.70 18.81
CA ALA A 77 12.17 1.54 18.71
C ALA A 77 12.89 2.82 19.19
N GLU A 78 14.17 2.69 19.48
CA GLU A 78 15.05 3.83 19.71
C GLU A 78 15.86 4.13 18.44
N GLY A 79 16.32 5.37 18.28
CA GLY A 79 17.12 5.79 17.13
C GLY A 79 17.86 7.09 17.39
N ILE A 80 18.55 7.59 16.36
CA ILE A 80 19.30 8.85 16.37
C ILE A 80 18.79 9.72 15.22
N VAL A 81 18.49 10.98 15.50
CA VAL A 81 18.13 11.99 14.48
C VAL A 81 19.33 12.24 13.57
N GLN A 82 19.23 11.83 12.31
CA GLN A 82 20.30 12.01 11.32
C GLN A 82 20.15 13.33 10.56
N ALA A 83 18.92 13.78 10.32
CA ALA A 83 18.66 15.05 9.66
C ALA A 83 17.29 15.62 10.06
N LEU A 84 17.22 16.94 10.06
CA LEU A 84 15.98 17.71 10.14
C LEU A 84 15.86 18.55 8.87
N VAL A 85 14.69 18.56 8.25
CA VAL A 85 14.42 19.33 7.04
C VAL A 85 13.16 20.15 7.23
N ARG A 86 13.25 21.45 6.98
CA ARG A 86 12.14 22.40 7.06
C ARG A 86 12.14 23.28 5.82
N ASP A 87 10.98 23.49 5.21
CA ASP A 87 10.79 24.31 4.01
C ASP A 87 11.76 23.95 2.85
N GLY A 88 12.06 22.65 2.70
CA GLY A 88 12.95 22.13 1.66
C GLY A 88 14.45 22.31 1.93
N ALA A 89 14.84 22.78 3.12
CA ALA A 89 16.23 22.96 3.51
C ALA A 89 16.57 22.16 4.78
N ALA A 90 17.78 21.60 4.84
CA ALA A 90 18.30 20.98 6.06
C ALA A 90 18.54 22.03 7.14
N VAL A 91 18.15 21.72 8.37
CA VAL A 91 18.33 22.57 9.55
C VAL A 91 18.98 21.78 10.68
N GLU A 92 19.70 22.45 11.58
CA GLU A 92 20.35 21.80 12.73
C GLU A 92 19.40 21.57 13.91
N SER A 93 18.29 22.32 13.96
CA SER A 93 17.33 22.24 15.05
C SER A 93 15.93 22.72 14.64
N ALA A 94 14.90 22.21 15.31
CA ALA A 94 13.53 22.71 15.22
C ALA A 94 12.92 22.90 16.62
N VAL A 95 12.12 23.94 16.81
CA VAL A 95 11.53 24.32 18.12
C VAL A 95 10.01 24.15 18.12
N VAL A 96 9.40 24.18 19.31
CA VAL A 96 7.94 24.10 19.50
C VAL A 96 7.18 24.98 18.51
N GLY A 97 6.18 24.39 17.84
CA GLY A 97 5.33 25.07 16.88
C GLY A 97 5.75 24.85 15.43
N GLU A 98 7.00 24.48 15.18
CA GLU A 98 7.52 24.29 13.83
C GLU A 98 7.15 22.91 13.26
N THR A 99 6.89 22.88 11.95
CA THR A 99 6.71 21.63 11.19
C THR A 99 8.05 21.23 10.59
N VAL A 100 8.41 19.96 10.69
CA VAL A 100 9.72 19.46 10.29
C VAL A 100 9.59 18.03 9.75
N GLY A 101 10.40 17.71 8.75
CA GLY A 101 10.68 16.34 8.32
C GLY A 101 11.90 15.81 9.08
N VAL A 102 11.72 14.70 9.78
CA VAL A 102 12.75 14.07 10.61
C VAL A 102 13.21 12.77 9.95
N VAL A 103 14.52 12.63 9.77
CA VAL A 103 15.17 11.40 9.31
C VAL A 103 15.96 10.82 10.48
N VAL A 104 15.77 9.53 10.73
CA VAL A 104 16.49 8.75 11.74
C VAL A 104 17.23 7.59 11.08
N ASN A 105 18.20 7.00 11.78
CA ASN A 105 18.94 5.83 11.29
C ASN A 105 18.07 4.57 11.20
N GLN A 106 17.10 4.40 12.10
CA GLN A 106 16.17 3.26 12.10
C GLN A 106 14.79 3.67 12.60
N THR A 107 13.72 3.05 12.10
CA THR A 107 12.35 3.40 12.48
C THR A 107 11.36 2.22 12.43
N PRO A 108 10.39 2.16 13.36
CA PRO A 108 9.24 1.28 13.23
C PRO A 108 8.13 1.86 12.33
N PHE A 109 8.18 3.13 11.93
CA PHE A 109 7.12 3.79 11.16
C PHE A 109 7.17 3.37 9.70
N TYR A 110 6.05 2.89 9.18
CA TYR A 110 5.90 2.56 7.77
C TYR A 110 5.78 3.84 6.95
N GLY A 111 6.68 4.03 5.99
CA GLY A 111 6.56 5.09 4.99
C GLY A 111 5.58 4.69 3.90
N GLU A 112 4.67 5.60 3.54
CA GLU A 112 3.63 5.38 2.52
C GLU A 112 4.19 4.72 1.26
N SER A 113 3.56 3.61 0.86
CA SER A 113 4.02 2.76 -0.24
C SER A 113 2.99 1.68 -0.56
N GLY A 114 2.94 1.18 -1.79
CA GLY A 114 2.07 0.06 -2.17
C GLY A 114 0.56 0.32 -1.95
N GLY A 115 0.16 1.59 -1.90
CA GLY A 115 -1.20 2.02 -1.56
C GLY A 115 -1.48 2.15 -0.05
N GLN A 116 -0.62 1.65 0.83
CA GLN A 116 -0.75 1.83 2.28
C GLN A 116 -0.24 3.20 2.70
N MET A 117 -1.12 3.97 3.36
CA MET A 117 -0.77 5.27 3.95
C MET A 117 0.32 5.13 5.01
N GLY A 118 1.11 6.20 5.17
CA GLY A 118 2.14 6.31 6.18
C GLY A 118 1.60 6.22 7.61
N ASP A 119 2.45 5.76 8.52
CA ASP A 119 2.15 5.77 9.94
C ASP A 119 2.23 7.17 10.55
N THR A 120 1.49 7.31 11.64
CA THR A 120 1.53 8.45 12.55
C THR A 120 1.95 7.98 13.93
N GLY A 121 2.28 8.91 14.82
CA GLY A 121 2.73 8.57 16.16
C GLY A 121 3.52 9.71 16.79
N VAL A 122 4.44 9.36 17.67
CA VAL A 122 5.27 10.32 18.40
C VAL A 122 6.74 9.95 18.28
N ILE A 123 7.58 10.96 18.09
CA ILE A 123 9.03 10.87 18.29
C ILE A 123 9.36 11.75 19.50
N SER A 124 10.04 11.20 20.50
CA SER A 124 10.41 11.94 21.71
C SER A 124 11.84 11.66 22.14
N GLY A 125 12.48 12.66 22.74
CA GLY A 125 13.81 12.52 23.33
C GLY A 125 13.90 13.28 24.65
N GLU A 126 15.11 13.56 25.10
CA GLU A 126 15.32 14.30 26.35
C GLU A 126 14.82 15.75 26.23
N GLY A 127 13.63 16.01 26.78
CA GLY A 127 13.06 17.36 26.85
C GLY A 127 12.29 17.84 25.62
N PHE A 128 12.20 17.03 24.55
CA PHE A 128 11.43 17.37 23.34
C PHE A 128 10.49 16.26 22.89
N ALA A 129 9.48 16.63 22.09
CA ALA A 129 8.55 15.70 21.46
C ALA A 129 8.03 16.27 20.14
N ILE A 130 7.73 15.36 19.20
CA ILE A 130 7.24 15.64 17.85
C ILE A 130 6.04 14.74 17.61
N ASP A 131 4.91 15.36 17.28
CA ASP A 131 3.72 14.64 16.83
C ASP A 131 3.86 14.39 15.32
N VAL A 132 4.08 13.13 14.95
CA VAL A 132 4.24 12.70 13.55
C VAL A 132 2.86 12.51 12.95
N THR A 133 2.56 13.29 11.92
CA THR A 133 1.27 13.28 11.20
C THR A 133 1.31 12.48 9.90
N ASP A 134 2.50 12.22 9.37
CA ASP A 134 2.69 11.43 8.16
C ASP A 134 4.12 10.86 8.08
N THR A 135 4.29 9.72 7.44
CA THR A 135 5.60 9.10 7.17
C THR A 135 5.68 8.72 5.70
N GLN A 136 6.71 9.19 5.00
CA GLN A 136 6.86 9.02 3.56
C GLN A 136 8.21 8.41 3.22
N LYS A 137 8.25 7.56 2.18
CA LYS A 137 9.52 7.12 1.60
C LYS A 137 10.04 8.17 0.63
N LYS A 138 11.29 8.61 0.81
CA LYS A 138 11.94 9.66 -0.01
C LYS A 138 13.39 9.30 -0.33
N GLY A 139 13.94 9.92 -1.37
CA GLY A 139 15.37 9.88 -1.68
C GLY A 139 15.95 8.46 -1.82
N ASP A 140 15.14 7.47 -2.20
CA ASP A 140 15.49 6.06 -2.31
C ASP A 140 16.08 5.44 -1.01
N GLY A 141 15.18 5.13 -0.08
CA GLY A 141 15.50 4.42 1.17
C GLY A 141 15.48 5.27 2.44
N LEU A 142 15.08 6.55 2.37
CA LEU A 142 14.77 7.32 3.58
C LEU A 142 13.31 7.14 3.98
N PHE A 143 13.09 7.04 5.29
CA PHE A 143 11.77 7.14 5.90
C PHE A 143 11.70 8.50 6.60
N VAL A 144 10.97 9.44 6.00
CA VAL A 144 10.86 10.81 6.47
C VAL A 144 9.58 10.96 7.30
N HIS A 145 9.73 11.35 8.55
CA HIS A 145 8.64 11.56 9.50
C HIS A 145 8.26 13.04 9.49
N PHE A 146 7.12 13.38 8.88
CA PHE A 146 6.60 14.73 8.86
C PHE A 146 5.74 14.95 10.10
N GLY A 147 6.11 15.96 10.89
CA GLY A 147 5.43 16.25 12.14
C GLY A 147 5.66 17.65 12.65
N LYS A 148 5.01 17.96 13.77
CA LYS A 148 5.13 19.25 14.45
C LYS A 148 5.81 19.06 15.79
N VAL A 149 6.80 19.89 16.10
CA VAL A 149 7.43 19.90 17.43
C VAL A 149 6.40 20.43 18.43
N THR A 150 6.04 19.61 19.41
CA THR A 150 5.04 19.94 20.44
C THR A 150 5.66 20.30 21.77
N LYS A 151 6.92 19.91 21.99
CA LYS A 151 7.68 20.22 23.21
C LYS A 151 9.16 20.40 22.88
N GLY A 152 9.81 21.33 23.57
CA GLY A 152 11.26 21.51 23.55
C GLY A 152 11.84 21.92 22.19
N THR A 153 13.10 21.55 21.99
CA THR A 153 13.86 21.77 20.76
C THR A 153 14.51 20.46 20.38
N VAL A 154 14.24 19.95 19.18
CA VAL A 154 14.94 18.79 18.61
C VAL A 154 16.17 19.27 17.84
N LYS A 155 17.25 18.50 17.89
CA LYS A 155 18.49 18.73 17.15
C LYS A 155 18.96 17.47 16.42
N THR A 156 19.76 17.68 15.39
CA THR A 156 20.54 16.61 14.76
C THR A 156 21.47 15.93 15.79
N GLY A 157 21.60 14.61 15.70
CA GLY A 157 22.43 13.80 16.61
C GLY A 157 21.76 13.38 17.92
N GLU A 158 20.53 13.84 18.21
CA GLU A 158 19.83 13.45 19.45
C GLU A 158 19.27 12.03 19.39
N ALA A 159 19.35 11.34 20.53
CA ALA A 159 18.70 10.05 20.72
C ALA A 159 17.18 10.23 20.91
N VAL A 160 16.41 9.36 20.28
CA VAL A 160 14.94 9.41 20.28
C VAL A 160 14.32 8.04 20.50
N GLU A 161 13.18 8.05 21.17
CA GLU A 161 12.20 6.98 21.16
C GLU A 161 11.15 7.28 20.08
N LEU A 162 10.86 6.29 19.25
CA LEU A 162 9.86 6.32 18.18
C LEU A 162 8.71 5.39 18.56
N LYS A 163 7.48 5.91 18.60
CA LYS A 163 6.27 5.15 18.93
C LYS A 163 5.16 5.37 17.92
N VAL A 164 4.83 4.33 17.17
CA VAL A 164 3.73 4.31 16.20
C VAL A 164 2.38 4.36 16.93
N ASP A 165 1.40 5.04 16.34
CA ASP A 165 -0.01 4.94 16.75
C ASP A 165 -0.54 3.53 16.45
N HIS A 166 -0.59 2.71 17.50
CA HIS A 166 -1.04 1.32 17.46
C HIS A 166 -2.45 1.16 16.85
N ILE A 167 -3.39 2.07 17.16
CA ILE A 167 -4.77 1.96 16.69
C ILE A 167 -4.80 2.21 15.19
N ARG A 168 -4.08 3.24 14.72
CA ARG A 168 -3.95 3.53 13.29
C ARG A 168 -3.30 2.37 12.56
N ARG A 169 -2.14 1.89 13.03
CA ARG A 169 -1.39 0.78 12.43
C ARG A 169 -2.24 -0.48 12.32
N THR A 170 -2.99 -0.80 13.37
CA THR A 170 -3.89 -1.96 13.38
C THR A 170 -4.94 -1.85 12.27
N ARG A 171 -5.59 -0.69 12.11
CA ARG A 171 -6.57 -0.47 11.03
C ARG A 171 -5.96 -0.55 9.64
N LEU A 172 -4.75 -0.01 9.46
CA LEU A 172 -4.00 -0.12 8.21
C LEU A 172 -3.72 -1.58 7.88
N ARG A 173 -3.21 -2.36 8.85
CA ARG A 173 -2.98 -3.81 8.70
C ARG A 173 -4.25 -4.57 8.32
N SER A 174 -5.37 -4.31 9.01
CA SER A 174 -6.66 -4.96 8.73
C SER A 174 -7.13 -4.65 7.30
N ASN A 175 -7.11 -3.38 6.90
CA ASN A 175 -7.52 -2.95 5.55
C ASN A 175 -6.55 -3.46 4.46
N HIS A 176 -5.25 -3.55 4.75
CA HIS A 176 -4.28 -4.12 3.82
C HIS A 176 -4.54 -5.61 3.61
N SER A 177 -4.64 -6.38 4.69
CA SER A 177 -4.89 -7.82 4.62
C SER A 177 -6.24 -8.14 3.98
N ALA A 178 -7.29 -7.35 4.25
CA ALA A 178 -8.56 -7.48 3.56
C ALA A 178 -8.48 -7.20 2.05
N THR A 179 -7.57 -6.32 1.61
CA THR A 179 -7.35 -6.04 0.18
C THR A 179 -6.88 -7.31 -0.55
N HIS A 180 -5.96 -8.07 0.04
CA HIS A 180 -5.51 -9.36 -0.51
C HIS A 180 -6.65 -10.38 -0.61
N LEU A 181 -7.46 -10.53 0.46
CA LEU A 181 -8.58 -11.46 0.46
C LEU A 181 -9.65 -11.08 -0.58
N VAL A 182 -9.97 -9.79 -0.70
CA VAL A 182 -10.92 -9.29 -1.71
C VAL A 182 -10.36 -9.47 -3.12
N HIS A 183 -9.07 -9.23 -3.33
CA HIS A 183 -8.43 -9.41 -4.63
C HIS A 183 -8.51 -10.86 -5.11
N GLU A 184 -8.18 -11.82 -4.24
CA GLU A 184 -8.31 -13.23 -4.57
C GLU A 184 -9.76 -13.63 -4.82
N ALA A 185 -10.69 -13.21 -3.97
CA ALA A 185 -12.13 -13.49 -4.14
C ALA A 185 -12.66 -12.95 -5.48
N LEU A 186 -12.22 -11.76 -5.90
CA LEU A 186 -12.56 -11.21 -7.22
C LEU A 186 -12.03 -12.09 -8.35
N ARG A 187 -10.82 -12.63 -8.24
CA ARG A 187 -10.24 -13.53 -9.25
C ARG A 187 -10.99 -14.84 -9.35
N GLU A 188 -11.40 -15.42 -8.23
CA GLU A 188 -12.21 -16.65 -8.24
C GLU A 188 -13.62 -16.43 -8.81
N VAL A 189 -14.26 -15.29 -8.51
CA VAL A 189 -15.64 -15.01 -8.95
C VAL A 189 -15.70 -14.50 -10.39
N LEU A 190 -14.71 -13.69 -10.81
CA LEU A 190 -14.74 -13.00 -12.10
C LEU A 190 -13.79 -13.62 -13.13
N GLY A 191 -12.70 -14.24 -12.69
CA GLY A 191 -11.65 -14.82 -13.53
C GLY A 191 -10.26 -14.20 -13.28
N THR A 192 -9.23 -14.92 -13.71
CA THR A 192 -7.81 -14.58 -13.46
C THR A 192 -7.31 -13.34 -14.21
N HIS A 193 -8.12 -12.76 -15.10
CA HIS A 193 -7.84 -11.48 -15.79
C HIS A 193 -8.02 -10.26 -14.87
N VAL A 194 -8.61 -10.44 -13.69
CA VAL A 194 -8.62 -9.42 -12.65
C VAL A 194 -7.20 -9.17 -12.18
N ALA A 195 -6.71 -7.95 -12.41
CA ALA A 195 -5.40 -7.48 -12.00
C ALA A 195 -5.53 -6.08 -11.41
N GLN A 196 -4.74 -5.82 -10.36
CA GLN A 196 -4.69 -4.51 -9.70
C GLN A 196 -4.33 -3.39 -10.69
N LYS A 197 -5.06 -2.27 -10.59
CA LYS A 197 -4.84 -1.01 -11.31
C LYS A 197 -4.66 0.19 -10.38
N GLY A 198 -4.89 0.01 -9.08
CA GLY A 198 -4.70 1.01 -8.06
C GLY A 198 -5.14 0.49 -6.69
N SER A 199 -4.53 0.98 -5.63
CA SER A 199 -4.90 0.63 -4.25
C SER A 199 -4.81 1.86 -3.37
N LEU A 200 -5.65 1.92 -2.33
CA LEU A 200 -5.52 2.81 -1.19
C LEU A 200 -5.93 2.01 0.04
N VAL A 201 -5.03 1.95 1.01
CA VAL A 201 -5.24 1.39 2.34
C VAL A 201 -5.08 2.54 3.33
N ALA A 202 -6.22 3.05 3.78
CA ALA A 202 -6.33 4.10 4.78
C ALA A 202 -6.83 3.49 6.11
N PRO A 203 -6.70 4.17 7.26
CA PRO A 203 -7.23 3.65 8.51
C PRO A 203 -8.76 3.51 8.51
N GLU A 204 -9.47 4.32 7.75
CA GLU A 204 -10.94 4.34 7.73
C GLU A 204 -11.53 3.38 6.70
N ARG A 205 -10.81 3.05 5.62
CA ARG A 205 -11.30 2.22 4.52
C ARG A 205 -10.17 1.66 3.65
N LEU A 206 -10.51 0.66 2.85
CA LEU A 206 -9.72 0.27 1.67
C LEU A 206 -10.46 0.62 0.38
N ARG A 207 -9.68 0.82 -0.68
CA ARG A 207 -10.15 1.04 -2.05
C ARG A 207 -9.25 0.27 -3.00
N PHE A 208 -9.84 -0.58 -3.81
CA PHE A 208 -9.14 -1.46 -4.73
C PHE A 208 -9.66 -1.28 -6.15
N ASP A 209 -8.76 -0.90 -7.06
CA ASP A 209 -9.05 -0.72 -8.47
C ASP A 209 -8.49 -1.90 -9.26
N PHE A 210 -9.27 -2.46 -10.17
CA PHE A 210 -8.90 -3.67 -10.91
C PHE A 210 -9.44 -3.69 -12.34
N SER A 211 -8.79 -4.47 -13.21
CA SER A 211 -9.22 -4.68 -14.59
C SER A 211 -10.49 -5.53 -14.66
N HIS A 212 -11.60 -4.92 -15.09
CA HIS A 212 -12.83 -5.64 -15.40
C HIS A 212 -13.75 -4.80 -16.32
N PRO A 213 -14.21 -5.32 -17.47
CA PRO A 213 -14.91 -4.49 -18.47
C PRO A 213 -16.39 -4.25 -18.17
N LYS A 214 -17.03 -5.01 -17.27
CA LYS A 214 -18.49 -5.02 -17.09
C LYS A 214 -18.91 -4.74 -15.64
N PRO A 215 -20.10 -4.18 -15.38
CA PRO A 215 -20.68 -4.14 -14.04
C PRO A 215 -20.71 -5.51 -13.37
N ILE A 216 -20.45 -5.52 -12.06
CA ILE A 216 -20.53 -6.72 -11.23
C ILE A 216 -21.94 -6.76 -10.65
N SER A 217 -22.62 -7.91 -10.76
CA SER A 217 -23.95 -8.08 -10.18
C SER A 217 -23.89 -8.10 -8.65
N ALA A 218 -24.98 -7.72 -7.99
CA ALA A 218 -25.09 -7.77 -6.53
C ALA A 218 -24.75 -9.17 -5.97
N GLU A 219 -25.29 -10.23 -6.58
CA GLU A 219 -25.00 -11.63 -6.20
C GLU A 219 -23.50 -11.96 -6.26
N LYS A 220 -22.78 -11.45 -7.27
CA LYS A 220 -21.33 -11.67 -7.38
C LYS A 220 -20.56 -10.89 -6.31
N LEU A 221 -21.00 -9.67 -5.99
CA LEU A 221 -20.40 -8.89 -4.90
C LEU A 221 -20.63 -9.54 -3.54
N GLU A 222 -21.84 -10.04 -3.29
CA GLU A 222 -22.15 -10.82 -2.08
C GLU A 222 -21.26 -12.07 -1.98
N ARG A 223 -21.02 -12.76 -3.10
CA ARG A 223 -20.11 -13.90 -3.13
C ARG A 223 -18.65 -13.51 -2.83
N VAL A 224 -18.16 -12.40 -3.39
CA VAL A 224 -16.81 -11.88 -3.11
C VAL A 224 -16.67 -11.55 -1.62
N GLU A 225 -17.65 -10.85 -1.04
CA GLU A 225 -17.67 -10.52 0.39
C GLU A 225 -17.71 -11.78 1.27
N ALA A 226 -18.55 -12.75 0.91
CA ALA A 226 -18.67 -14.01 1.64
C ALA A 226 -17.37 -14.81 1.63
N MET A 227 -16.70 -14.92 0.48
CA MET A 227 -15.42 -15.62 0.36
C MET A 227 -14.32 -14.94 1.17
N ALA A 228 -14.21 -13.61 1.13
CA ALA A 228 -13.24 -12.90 1.96
C ALA A 228 -13.50 -13.14 3.45
N ASN A 229 -14.76 -13.09 3.90
CA ASN A 229 -15.11 -13.33 5.30
C ASN A 229 -14.98 -14.80 5.72
N GLU A 230 -15.14 -15.76 4.81
CA GLU A 230 -14.86 -17.18 5.07
C GLU A 230 -13.40 -17.38 5.48
N ILE A 231 -12.47 -16.62 4.90
CA ILE A 231 -11.05 -16.64 5.29
C ILE A 231 -10.80 -15.88 6.60
N VAL A 232 -11.50 -14.77 6.83
CA VAL A 232 -11.40 -14.01 8.10
C VAL A 232 -11.75 -14.91 9.28
N VAL A 233 -12.86 -15.65 9.21
CA VAL A 233 -13.33 -16.50 10.32
C VAL A 233 -12.45 -17.71 10.59
N GLN A 234 -11.56 -18.10 9.66
CA GLN A 234 -10.56 -19.14 9.92
C GLN A 234 -9.61 -18.75 11.05
N ASN A 235 -9.40 -17.44 11.27
CA ASN A 235 -8.41 -16.90 12.20
C ASN A 235 -7.03 -17.57 12.04
N GLY A 236 -6.65 -17.85 10.79
CA GLY A 236 -5.39 -18.52 10.47
C GLY A 236 -4.21 -17.55 10.51
N PRO A 237 -2.99 -18.02 10.81
CA PRO A 237 -1.82 -17.16 10.83
C PRO A 237 -1.55 -16.55 9.45
N VAL A 238 -1.18 -15.27 9.43
CA VAL A 238 -0.61 -14.62 8.25
C VAL A 238 0.90 -14.81 8.31
N THR A 239 1.47 -15.41 7.27
CA THR A 239 2.91 -15.74 7.24
C THR A 239 3.62 -14.94 6.16
N THR A 240 4.87 -14.59 6.44
CA THR A 240 5.71 -13.79 5.54
C THR A 240 7.06 -14.46 5.36
N ARG A 241 7.55 -14.50 4.13
CA ARG A 241 8.85 -15.09 3.80
C ARG A 241 9.63 -14.15 2.88
N LEU A 242 10.93 -14.02 3.13
CA LEU A 242 11.87 -13.39 2.20
C LEU A 242 12.43 -14.49 1.30
N MET A 243 12.40 -14.26 -0.01
CA MET A 243 12.91 -15.21 -1.00
C MET A 243 13.26 -14.49 -2.31
N SER A 244 13.89 -15.20 -3.24
CA SER A 244 14.13 -14.67 -4.58
C SER A 244 12.81 -14.48 -5.34
N VAL A 245 12.81 -13.59 -6.34
CA VAL A 245 11.64 -13.38 -7.21
C VAL A 245 11.23 -14.67 -7.92
N ASP A 246 12.21 -15.43 -8.40
CA ASP A 246 11.97 -16.68 -9.13
C ASP A 246 11.32 -17.74 -8.22
N ASP A 247 11.79 -17.88 -6.97
CA ASP A 247 11.20 -18.80 -6.00
C ASP A 247 9.77 -18.37 -5.63
N ALA A 248 9.54 -17.07 -5.44
CA ALA A 248 8.20 -16.55 -5.15
C ALA A 248 7.20 -16.88 -6.27
N ILE A 249 7.60 -16.67 -7.53
CA ILE A 249 6.77 -17.02 -8.69
C ILE A 249 6.53 -18.53 -8.75
N ALA A 250 7.54 -19.36 -8.48
CA ALA A 250 7.40 -20.81 -8.45
C ALA A 250 6.41 -21.31 -7.38
N GLU A 251 6.30 -20.60 -6.25
CA GLU A 251 5.32 -20.88 -5.20
C GLU A 251 3.91 -20.34 -5.49
N GLY A 252 3.72 -19.71 -6.66
CA GLY A 252 2.45 -19.15 -7.07
C GLY A 252 2.16 -17.77 -6.50
N ALA A 253 3.18 -17.06 -5.99
CA ALA A 253 3.02 -15.68 -5.57
C ALA A 253 2.67 -14.81 -6.77
N MET A 254 1.65 -13.98 -6.60
CA MET A 254 1.30 -12.99 -7.61
C MET A 254 2.22 -11.77 -7.49
N ALA A 255 2.86 -11.42 -8.60
CA ALA A 255 3.52 -10.13 -8.74
C ALA A 255 2.47 -9.04 -9.01
N LEU A 256 2.51 -7.97 -8.21
CA LEU A 256 1.67 -6.79 -8.42
C LEU A 256 2.23 -5.95 -9.57
N PHE A 257 1.32 -5.48 -10.43
CA PHE A 257 1.64 -4.77 -11.67
C PHE A 257 2.25 -3.38 -11.39
N GLY A 258 3.38 -3.08 -12.02
CA GLY A 258 4.01 -1.75 -12.01
C GLY A 258 5.03 -1.51 -10.89
N GLU A 259 5.24 -2.49 -10.00
CA GLU A 259 6.30 -2.40 -8.98
C GLU A 259 7.62 -2.97 -9.50
N LYS A 260 8.73 -2.31 -9.13
CA LYS A 260 10.08 -2.85 -9.33
C LYS A 260 10.47 -3.64 -8.09
N TYR A 261 10.84 -4.90 -8.28
CA TYR A 261 11.31 -5.77 -7.21
C TYR A 261 12.84 -5.79 -7.19
N GLY A 262 13.43 -5.83 -6.00
CA GLY A 262 14.85 -6.11 -5.82
C GLY A 262 15.15 -7.60 -5.95
N ASP A 263 16.38 -8.00 -5.66
CA ASP A 263 16.82 -9.40 -5.74
C ASP A 263 16.09 -10.32 -4.73
N GLU A 264 15.68 -9.74 -3.60
CA GLU A 264 14.84 -10.40 -2.59
C GLU A 264 13.49 -9.71 -2.47
N VAL A 265 12.44 -10.52 -2.33
CA VAL A 265 11.06 -10.07 -2.19
C VAL A 265 10.38 -10.69 -0.99
N ARG A 266 9.43 -9.93 -0.43
CA ARG A 266 8.60 -10.38 0.67
C ARG A 266 7.29 -10.95 0.15
N VAL A 267 7.11 -12.27 0.31
CA VAL A 267 5.87 -12.98 0.01
C VAL A 267 5.00 -13.01 1.26
N VAL A 268 3.73 -12.68 1.12
CA VAL A 268 2.73 -12.75 2.17
C VAL A 268 1.69 -13.80 1.81
N SER A 269 1.41 -14.70 2.75
CA SER A 269 0.43 -15.78 2.58
C SER A 269 -0.64 -15.71 3.65
N MET A 270 -1.91 -15.81 3.24
CA MET A 270 -3.07 -15.69 4.13
C MET A 270 -4.13 -16.74 3.82
N GLY A 271 -4.69 -17.34 4.87
CA GLY A 271 -5.85 -18.22 4.79
C GLY A 271 -5.60 -19.55 4.07
N THR A 272 -6.58 -20.43 4.13
CA THR A 272 -6.60 -21.68 3.36
C THR A 272 -7.85 -21.69 2.46
N GLY A 273 -7.67 -21.95 1.17
CA GLY A 273 -8.79 -22.09 0.25
C GLY A 273 -9.67 -23.28 0.64
N VAL A 274 -10.99 -23.07 0.66
CA VAL A 274 -11.97 -24.07 1.11
C VAL A 274 -12.48 -24.92 -0.05
N ALA A 275 -12.50 -24.37 -1.26
CA ALA A 275 -13.02 -25.02 -2.46
C ALA A 275 -12.21 -24.64 -3.71
N GLY A 276 -12.56 -25.26 -4.85
CA GLY A 276 -11.92 -24.98 -6.14
C GLY A 276 -10.47 -25.43 -6.21
N ASP A 277 -9.71 -24.85 -7.13
CA ASP A 277 -8.32 -25.23 -7.42
C ASP A 277 -7.34 -24.94 -6.26
N LYS A 278 -7.77 -24.09 -5.32
CA LYS A 278 -7.05 -23.69 -4.12
C LYS A 278 -7.50 -24.43 -2.85
N ALA A 279 -8.38 -25.43 -2.96
CA ALA A 279 -8.79 -26.24 -1.82
C ALA A 279 -7.56 -26.84 -1.09
N GLY A 280 -7.41 -26.52 0.19
CA GLY A 280 -6.31 -26.98 1.04
C GLY A 280 -4.96 -26.28 0.81
N LYS A 281 -4.91 -25.23 -0.01
CA LYS A 281 -3.71 -24.42 -0.29
C LYS A 281 -3.86 -23.01 0.29
N PRO A 282 -2.77 -22.23 0.43
CA PRO A 282 -2.88 -20.82 0.80
C PRO A 282 -3.87 -20.09 -0.11
N TYR A 283 -4.80 -19.33 0.49
CA TYR A 283 -5.85 -18.64 -0.25
C TYR A 283 -5.25 -17.49 -1.07
N SER A 284 -4.59 -16.57 -0.38
CA SER A 284 -3.84 -15.46 -0.99
C SER A 284 -2.35 -15.68 -0.81
N VAL A 285 -1.57 -15.50 -1.89
CA VAL A 285 -0.10 -15.50 -1.90
C VAL A 285 0.37 -14.37 -2.82
N GLU A 286 0.91 -13.30 -2.25
CA GLU A 286 1.26 -12.10 -3.00
C GLU A 286 2.60 -11.50 -2.57
N LEU A 287 3.30 -10.88 -3.52
CA LEU A 287 4.44 -10.02 -3.21
C LEU A 287 3.95 -8.74 -2.57
N CYS A 288 4.27 -8.52 -1.30
CA CYS A 288 3.82 -7.31 -0.60
C CYS A 288 4.81 -6.87 0.49
N GLY A 289 5.31 -5.65 0.32
CA GLY A 289 6.12 -4.93 1.30
C GLY A 289 5.29 -4.12 2.31
N GLY A 290 4.01 -4.40 2.46
CA GLY A 290 3.11 -3.75 3.42
C GLY A 290 3.13 -4.38 4.80
N THR A 291 2.51 -3.69 5.76
CA THR A 291 2.25 -4.27 7.08
C THR A 291 0.93 -5.04 7.04
N HIS A 292 0.89 -6.23 7.65
CA HIS A 292 -0.30 -7.09 7.70
C HIS A 292 -0.66 -7.45 9.13
N VAL A 293 -1.89 -7.94 9.31
CA VAL A 293 -2.33 -8.54 10.57
C VAL A 293 -1.54 -9.82 10.91
N GLY A 294 -1.56 -10.25 12.17
CA GLY A 294 -0.90 -11.49 12.60
C GLY A 294 -1.74 -12.73 12.28
N ALA A 295 -3.06 -12.63 12.38
CA ALA A 295 -4.01 -13.66 11.97
C ALA A 295 -5.18 -13.07 11.17
N THR A 296 -5.79 -13.86 10.28
CA THR A 296 -6.90 -13.37 9.43
C THR A 296 -8.09 -12.88 10.24
N GLY A 297 -8.29 -13.38 11.45
CA GLY A 297 -9.37 -12.95 12.35
C GLY A 297 -9.18 -11.55 12.93
N ASP A 298 -7.95 -11.01 12.96
CA ASP A 298 -7.65 -9.64 13.39
C ASP A 298 -8.23 -8.59 12.42
N ILE A 299 -8.64 -9.00 11.21
CA ILE A 299 -9.40 -8.16 10.28
C ILE A 299 -10.81 -7.86 10.85
N GLY A 300 -11.36 -8.79 11.62
CA GLY A 300 -12.70 -8.74 12.22
C GLY A 300 -13.82 -9.08 11.24
N LEU A 301 -14.10 -8.17 10.31
CA LEU A 301 -15.15 -8.30 9.30
C LEU A 301 -14.73 -7.52 8.07
N VAL A 302 -15.07 -7.98 6.86
CA VAL A 302 -14.97 -7.21 5.62
C VAL A 302 -16.38 -6.87 5.14
N ARG A 303 -16.62 -5.58 4.85
CA ARG A 303 -17.89 -5.12 4.27
C ARG A 303 -17.62 -4.28 3.02
N LEU A 304 -18.08 -4.76 1.87
CA LEU A 304 -18.10 -4.00 0.63
C LEU A 304 -19.18 -2.92 0.71
N VAL A 305 -18.81 -1.69 0.35
CA VAL A 305 -19.68 -0.51 0.47
C VAL A 305 -20.09 0.02 -0.89
N SER A 306 -19.17 -0.01 -1.86
CA SER A 306 -19.46 0.46 -3.20
C SER A 306 -18.67 -0.30 -4.26
N GLU A 307 -19.24 -0.29 -5.46
CA GLU A 307 -18.65 -0.84 -6.67
C GLU A 307 -18.98 0.14 -7.81
N GLY A 308 -17.99 0.51 -8.62
CA GLY A 308 -18.22 1.39 -9.77
C GLY A 308 -17.10 1.43 -10.80
N ALA A 309 -17.41 1.92 -12.00
CA ALA A 309 -16.39 2.18 -13.03
C ALA A 309 -15.65 3.48 -12.75
N VAL A 310 -14.32 3.46 -12.86
CA VAL A 310 -13.45 4.65 -12.68
C VAL A 310 -12.72 5.05 -13.96
N ALA A 311 -12.53 4.11 -14.89
CA ALA A 311 -12.03 4.35 -16.23
C ALA A 311 -12.54 3.22 -17.16
N ALA A 312 -12.30 3.36 -18.47
CA ALA A 312 -12.62 2.30 -19.42
C ALA A 312 -11.88 0.99 -19.04
N GLY A 313 -12.63 -0.08 -18.77
CA GLY A 313 -12.07 -1.37 -18.38
C GLY A 313 -11.56 -1.47 -16.93
N VAL A 314 -11.74 -0.43 -16.10
CA VAL A 314 -11.28 -0.41 -14.71
C VAL A 314 -12.46 -0.17 -13.76
N ARG A 315 -12.57 -1.05 -12.76
CA ARG A 315 -13.57 -0.97 -11.70
C ARG A 315 -12.93 -0.74 -10.36
N ARG A 316 -13.68 -0.17 -9.44
CA ARG A 316 -13.29 0.13 -8.07
C ARG A 316 -14.26 -0.54 -7.12
N ILE A 317 -13.70 -1.19 -6.10
CA ILE A 317 -14.43 -1.57 -4.89
C ILE A 317 -13.92 -0.72 -3.73
N GLU A 318 -14.84 -0.22 -2.91
CA GLU A 318 -14.52 0.30 -1.59
C GLU A 318 -15.09 -0.62 -0.53
N ALA A 319 -14.29 -0.87 0.50
CA ALA A 319 -14.69 -1.72 1.62
C ALA A 319 -14.20 -1.16 2.96
N LEU A 320 -14.84 -1.63 4.02
CA LEU A 320 -14.53 -1.31 5.41
C LEU A 320 -14.14 -2.60 6.12
N THR A 321 -13.29 -2.47 7.14
CA THR A 321 -12.95 -3.58 8.03
C THR A 321 -13.27 -3.30 9.49
N GLY A 322 -13.36 -4.37 10.29
CA GLY A 322 -13.48 -4.33 11.75
C GLY A 322 -14.54 -3.35 12.26
N GLU A 323 -14.12 -2.45 13.15
CA GLU A 323 -15.01 -1.48 13.81
C GLU A 323 -15.69 -0.51 12.82
N ALA A 324 -15.01 -0.12 11.73
CA ALA A 324 -15.61 0.74 10.70
C ALA A 324 -16.75 0.00 9.97
N ALA A 325 -16.54 -1.27 9.62
CA ALA A 325 -17.57 -2.11 9.03
C ALA A 325 -18.75 -2.32 9.99
N ARG A 326 -18.48 -2.61 11.27
CA ARG A 326 -19.51 -2.78 12.31
C ARG A 326 -20.38 -1.53 12.47
N LYS A 327 -19.76 -0.35 12.60
CA LYS A 327 -20.49 0.94 12.69
C LYS A 327 -21.32 1.22 11.46
N HIS A 328 -20.81 0.89 10.27
CA HIS A 328 -21.56 1.05 9.03
C HIS A 328 -22.84 0.19 9.03
N LEU A 329 -22.74 -1.08 9.44
CA LEU A 329 -23.89 -1.98 9.52
C LEU A 329 -24.91 -1.54 10.59
N ASP A 330 -24.45 -1.12 11.77
CA ASP A 330 -25.32 -0.56 12.82
C ASP A 330 -26.12 0.65 12.30
N GLU A 331 -25.48 1.52 11.52
CA GLU A 331 -26.12 2.69 10.94
C GLU A 331 -27.14 2.34 9.86
N GLN A 332 -26.88 1.32 9.04
CA GLN A 332 -27.87 0.81 8.08
C GLN A 332 -29.10 0.24 8.79
N ASP A 333 -28.91 -0.54 9.87
CA ASP A 333 -30.00 -1.10 10.67
C ASP A 333 -30.86 0.01 11.31
N ARG A 334 -30.23 1.05 11.87
CA ARG A 334 -30.95 2.21 12.42
C ARG A 334 -31.80 2.91 11.35
N ARG A 335 -31.25 3.13 10.16
CA ARG A 335 -31.97 3.76 9.04
C ARG A 335 -33.16 2.92 8.60
N LEU A 336 -32.99 1.61 8.48
CA LEU A 336 -34.07 0.70 8.12
C LEU A 336 -35.20 0.73 9.15
N LYS A 337 -34.86 0.69 10.45
CA LYS A 337 -35.84 0.79 11.54
C LYS A 337 -36.58 2.13 11.53
N ALA A 338 -35.87 3.23 11.26
CA ALA A 338 -36.48 4.55 11.15
C ALA A 338 -37.47 4.62 9.98
N VAL A 339 -37.09 4.15 8.79
CA VAL A 339 -37.99 4.10 7.62
C VAL A 339 -39.20 3.21 7.90
N ALA A 340 -38.99 2.01 8.46
CA ALA A 340 -40.09 1.10 8.80
C ALA A 340 -41.07 1.72 9.81
N ALA A 341 -40.61 2.57 10.73
CA ALA A 341 -41.46 3.30 11.66
C ALA A 341 -42.31 4.40 10.99
N THR A 342 -41.83 5.00 9.90
CA THR A 342 -42.57 6.03 9.13
C THR A 342 -43.66 5.47 8.23
N LEU A 343 -43.58 4.17 7.89
CA LEU A 343 -44.57 3.47 7.06
C LEU A 343 -45.69 2.81 7.90
N LYS A 344 -45.70 3.07 9.21
CA LYS A 344 -46.78 2.68 10.13
C LYS A 344 -47.88 3.72 10.17
#